data_AF-A0A840RLT6-F1
#
_entry.id   AF-A0A840RLT6-F1
#
_cell.length_a   1.000
_cell.length_b   1.000
_cell.length_c   1.000
_cell.angle_alpha   90.00
_cell.angle_beta   90.00
_cell.angle_gamma   90.00
#
_symmetry.space_group_name_H-M   'P 1'
#
loop_
_entity.id
_entity.type
_entity.pdbx_description
1 polymer ?
#
loop_
_entity_poly.entity_id
_entity_poly.type
_entity_poly.pdbx_seq_one_letter_code
_entity_poly.pdbx_strand_id
1 'polypeptide(L)'
;MNFVSRTRMGWAGLVLAAALTGCANQPQQLYGWGHYQDSLYTYFKGENLNEQQQIDLLQADLQQMQGKGKACPPGLHAQLGLLYARQGKEDEVAREFATEKQLYPESAAYMDFLLRKQQQQVAKK
;
A
#
# COMPACT_ATOMS: atom_id res chain seq x y z
N MET A 1 35.54 8.91 67.12
CA MET A 1 35.68 8.18 65.84
C MET A 1 34.43 7.35 65.60
N ASN A 2 33.84 7.38 64.39
CA ASN A 2 33.34 6.21 63.63
C ASN A 2 32.48 6.64 62.41
N PHE A 3 33.16 6.62 61.25
CA PHE A 3 32.77 6.08 59.94
C PHE A 3 31.40 6.40 59.28
N VAL A 4 31.43 7.40 58.38
CA VAL A 4 31.11 7.36 56.93
C VAL A 4 29.84 6.63 56.40
N SER A 5 29.08 7.43 55.62
CA SER A 5 28.24 7.13 54.45
C SER A 5 26.94 6.32 54.59
N ARG A 6 25.81 7.03 54.47
CA ARG A 6 24.56 6.48 53.90
C ARG A 6 24.33 7.07 52.51
N THR A 7 24.92 6.40 51.53
CA THR A 7 24.33 6.05 50.23
C THR A 7 23.23 6.97 49.69
N ARG A 8 23.65 8.01 48.94
CA ARG A 8 22.86 8.61 47.86
C ARG A 8 22.77 7.62 46.69
N MET A 9 22.04 6.50 46.83
CA MET A 9 21.97 5.44 45.81
C MET A 9 20.53 5.13 45.35
N GLY A 10 19.59 6.07 45.54
CA GLY A 10 18.18 5.87 45.16
C GLY A 10 17.77 6.43 43.80
N TRP A 11 18.54 7.36 43.23
CA TRP A 11 18.13 8.09 42.01
C TRP A 11 18.79 7.57 40.71
N ALA A 12 19.93 6.89 40.79
CA ALA A 12 20.61 6.38 39.60
C ALA A 12 19.86 5.20 38.93
N GLY A 13 19.14 4.38 39.70
CA GLY A 13 18.37 3.26 39.15
C GLY A 13 17.12 3.68 38.38
N LEU A 14 16.51 4.81 38.76
CA LEU A 14 15.23 5.27 38.18
C LEU A 14 15.45 5.95 36.81
N VAL A 15 16.61 6.58 36.60
CA VAL A 15 17.00 7.15 35.30
C VAL A 15 17.35 6.06 34.28
N LEU A 16 17.95 4.93 34.71
CA LEU A 16 18.29 3.82 33.82
C LEU A 16 17.06 3.04 33.35
N ALA A 17 16.02 2.93 34.19
CA ALA A 17 14.75 2.30 33.80
C ALA A 17 13.93 3.14 32.79
N ALA A 18 14.03 4.48 32.86
CA ALA A 18 13.37 5.38 31.92
C ALA A 18 14.03 5.40 30.52
N ALA A 19 15.30 5.01 30.41
CA ALA A 19 16.02 4.95 29.13
C ALA A 19 15.62 3.73 28.26
N LEU A 20 14.87 2.77 28.81
CA LEU A 20 14.46 1.54 28.12
C LEU A 20 13.08 1.62 27.45
N THR A 21 12.34 2.72 27.60
CA THR A 21 11.00 2.88 26.99
C THR A 21 11.01 3.42 25.55
N GLY A 22 12.15 3.33 24.85
CA GLY A 22 12.40 4.01 23.57
C GLY A 22 11.92 3.32 22.29
N CYS A 23 11.44 2.08 22.29
CA CYS A 23 11.16 1.34 21.05
C CYS A 23 9.85 0.54 21.09
N ALA A 24 8.71 1.21 21.09
CA ALA A 24 7.43 0.56 20.79
C ALA A 24 6.44 1.42 19.98
N ASN A 25 6.82 2.64 19.59
CA ASN A 25 5.96 3.45 18.74
C ASN A 25 6.17 3.05 17.28
N GLN A 26 5.49 1.98 16.84
CA GLN A 26 5.48 1.61 15.42
C GLN A 26 4.81 2.75 14.64
N PRO A 27 5.47 3.32 13.62
CA PRO A 27 4.86 4.36 12.80
C PRO A 27 3.60 3.78 12.15
N GLN A 28 2.48 4.48 12.32
CA GLN A 28 1.23 4.06 11.70
C GLN A 28 1.42 4.03 10.18
N GLN A 29 1.08 2.89 9.58
CA GLN A 29 1.12 2.74 8.13
C GLN A 29 0.13 3.72 7.49
N LEU A 30 0.65 4.56 6.58
CA LEU A 30 -0.13 5.53 5.81
C LEU A 30 -1.11 4.82 4.87
N TYR A 31 -0.63 3.79 4.17
CA TYR A 31 -1.39 3.00 3.22
C TYR A 31 -1.92 1.71 3.84
N GLY A 32 -3.07 1.27 3.38
CA GLY A 32 -3.55 -0.08 3.67
C GLY A 32 -3.04 -1.04 2.61
N TRP A 33 -1.89 -1.68 2.83
CA TRP A 33 -1.32 -2.58 1.82
C TRP A 33 -2.17 -3.83 1.54
N GLY A 34 -2.94 -4.29 2.53
CA GLY A 34 -3.77 -5.50 2.36
C GLY A 34 -2.93 -6.68 1.84
N HIS A 35 -3.44 -7.34 0.81
CA HIS A 35 -2.77 -8.41 0.09
C HIS A 35 -2.09 -7.92 -1.20
N TYR A 36 -2.16 -6.62 -1.52
CA TYR A 36 -1.65 -6.07 -2.78
C TYR A 36 -0.18 -6.43 -3.03
N GLN A 37 0.68 -6.34 -2.01
CA GLN A 37 2.11 -6.64 -2.16
C GLN A 37 2.36 -8.10 -2.51
N ASP A 38 1.73 -9.02 -1.79
CA ASP A 38 1.87 -10.46 -2.04
C ASP A 38 1.28 -10.84 -3.40
N SER A 39 0.10 -10.31 -3.72
CA SER A 39 -0.57 -10.49 -5.00
C SER A 39 0.30 -10.04 -6.18
N LEU A 40 0.92 -8.87 -6.06
CA LEU A 40 1.81 -8.31 -7.07
C LEU A 40 3.08 -9.15 -7.23
N TYR A 41 3.68 -9.60 -6.11
CA TYR A 41 4.85 -10.46 -6.11
C TYR A 41 4.58 -11.80 -6.80
N THR A 42 3.46 -12.43 -6.46
CA THR A 42 2.99 -13.69 -7.04
C THR A 42 2.73 -13.54 -8.54
N TYR A 43 2.12 -12.43 -8.97
CA TYR A 43 1.96 -12.09 -10.39
C TYR A 43 3.31 -12.04 -11.13
N PHE A 44 4.32 -11.37 -10.56
CA PHE A 44 5.65 -11.29 -11.19
C PHE A 44 6.40 -12.62 -11.24
N LYS A 45 6.13 -13.53 -10.31
CA LYS A 45 6.67 -14.90 -10.35
C LYS A 45 6.03 -15.79 -11.40
N GLY A 46 4.90 -15.38 -11.99
CA GLY A 46 4.09 -16.24 -12.85
C GLY A 46 3.41 -17.38 -12.09
N GLU A 47 3.37 -17.30 -10.75
CA GLU A 47 2.61 -18.21 -9.89
C GLU A 47 1.14 -17.75 -9.95
N ASN A 48 0.47 -18.00 -11.07
CA ASN A 48 -0.80 -17.31 -11.37
C ASN A 48 -1.93 -17.75 -10.42
N LEU A 49 -2.36 -16.83 -9.54
CA LEU A 49 -3.78 -16.69 -9.23
C LEU A 49 -4.51 -16.40 -10.55
N ASN A 50 -5.71 -16.96 -10.74
CA ASN A 50 -6.55 -16.57 -11.88
C ASN A 50 -6.73 -15.04 -11.85
N GLU A 51 -6.66 -14.37 -13.00
CA GLU A 51 -6.81 -12.91 -13.13
C GLU A 51 -8.05 -12.40 -12.37
N GLN A 52 -9.16 -13.14 -12.41
CA GLN A 52 -10.37 -12.78 -11.67
C GLN A 52 -10.18 -12.87 -10.15
N GLN A 53 -9.49 -13.91 -9.66
CA GLN A 53 -9.17 -14.02 -8.24
C GLN A 53 -8.27 -12.88 -7.77
N GLN A 54 -7.34 -12.45 -8.63
CA GLN A 54 -6.50 -11.30 -8.34
C GLN A 54 -7.30 -10.01 -8.25
N ILE A 55 -8.23 -9.78 -9.18
CA ILE A 55 -9.14 -8.63 -9.15
C ILE A 55 -9.97 -8.64 -7.87
N ASP A 56 -10.61 -9.77 -7.54
CA ASP A 56 -11.49 -9.89 -6.37
C ASP A 56 -10.72 -9.57 -5.07
N LEU A 57 -9.49 -10.05 -4.95
CA LEU A 57 -8.62 -9.80 -3.80
C LEU A 57 -8.27 -8.30 -3.67
N LEU A 58 -7.87 -7.65 -4.76
CA LEU A 58 -7.53 -6.23 -4.77
C LEU A 58 -8.76 -5.34 -4.51
N GLN A 59 -9.93 -5.73 -5.01
CA GLN A 59 -11.18 -5.03 -4.71
C GLN A 59 -11.58 -5.17 -3.23
N ALA A 60 -11.42 -6.36 -2.65
CA ALA A 60 -11.66 -6.57 -1.22
C ALA A 60 -10.71 -5.72 -0.36
N ASP A 61 -9.44 -5.61 -0.76
CA ASP A 61 -8.48 -4.72 -0.12
C ASP A 61 -8.93 -3.26 -0.18
N LEU A 62 -9.38 -2.76 -1.35
CA LEU A 62 -9.93 -1.40 -1.49
C LEU A 62 -11.11 -1.15 -0.55
N GLN A 63 -12.06 -2.09 -0.46
CA GLN A 63 -13.20 -1.97 0.46
C GLN A 63 -12.74 -1.93 1.92
N GLN A 64 -11.78 -2.77 2.28
CA GLN A 64 -11.22 -2.79 3.63
C GLN A 64 -10.53 -1.46 3.97
N MET A 65 -9.78 -0.89 3.03
CA MET A 65 -9.11 0.39 3.20
C MET A 65 -10.11 1.53 3.41
N GLN A 66 -11.16 1.57 2.58
CA GLN A 66 -12.24 2.53 2.73
C GLN A 66 -12.90 2.44 4.12
N GLY A 67 -13.22 1.22 4.57
CA GLY A 67 -13.81 1.00 5.90
C GLY A 67 -12.89 1.37 7.07
N LYS A 68 -11.56 1.30 6.87
CA LYS A 68 -10.55 1.66 7.88
C LYS A 68 -10.02 3.09 7.74
N GLY A 69 -10.51 3.87 6.78
CA GLY A 69 -10.00 5.21 6.48
C GLY A 69 -8.52 5.22 6.08
N LYS A 70 -8.03 4.15 5.47
CA LYS A 70 -6.65 4.03 4.98
C LYS A 70 -6.56 4.47 3.53
N ALA A 71 -5.45 5.10 3.16
CA ALA A 71 -5.18 5.45 1.77
C ALA A 71 -4.94 4.18 0.93
N CYS A 72 -5.54 4.12 -0.25
CA CYS A 72 -5.21 3.12 -1.27
C CYS A 72 -3.73 3.25 -1.63
N PRO A 73 -2.90 2.20 -1.66
CA PRO A 73 -1.48 2.31 -2.01
C PRO A 73 -1.26 2.69 -3.48
N PRO A 74 -0.11 3.33 -3.80
CA PRO A 74 0.23 3.66 -5.18
C PRO A 74 0.36 2.41 -6.06
N GLY A 75 -0.15 2.52 -7.28
CA GLY A 75 -0.13 1.48 -8.30
C GLY A 75 -1.23 0.42 -8.18
N LEU A 76 -2.04 0.38 -7.11
CA LEU A 76 -3.08 -0.63 -6.98
C LEU A 76 -4.16 -0.46 -8.05
N HIS A 77 -4.62 0.77 -8.31
CA HIS A 77 -5.56 1.03 -9.39
C HIS A 77 -4.90 0.80 -10.76
N ALA A 78 -3.62 1.11 -10.93
CA ALA A 78 -2.88 0.72 -12.14
C ALA A 78 -2.87 -0.80 -12.37
N GLN A 79 -2.66 -1.59 -11.32
CA GLN A 79 -2.69 -3.06 -11.40
C GLN A 79 -4.09 -3.57 -11.76
N LEU A 80 -5.15 -3.03 -11.14
CA LEU A 80 -6.52 -3.37 -11.52
C LEU A 80 -6.81 -3.05 -12.98
N GLY A 81 -6.40 -1.88 -13.47
CA GLY A 81 -6.54 -1.52 -14.89
C GLY A 81 -5.79 -2.48 -15.81
N LEU A 82 -4.59 -2.93 -15.43
CA LEU A 82 -3.87 -3.96 -16.19
C LEU A 82 -4.64 -5.29 -16.26
N LEU A 83 -5.20 -5.74 -15.13
CA LEU A 83 -5.97 -6.99 -15.06
C LEU A 83 -7.27 -6.90 -15.87
N TYR A 84 -7.97 -5.76 -15.83
CA TYR A 84 -9.14 -5.54 -16.68
C TYR A 84 -8.80 -5.48 -18.16
N ALA A 85 -7.64 -4.93 -18.52
CA ALA A 85 -7.19 -4.89 -19.91
C ALA A 85 -6.97 -6.31 -20.47
N ARG A 86 -6.48 -7.24 -19.64
CA ARG A 86 -6.33 -8.66 -20.01
C ARG A 86 -7.68 -9.34 -20.29
N GLN A 87 -8.73 -8.92 -19.56
CA GLN A 87 -10.09 -9.41 -19.76
C GLN A 87 -10.87 -8.67 -20.87
N GLY A 88 -10.29 -7.64 -21.49
CA GLY A 88 -10.98 -6.82 -22.50
C GLY A 88 -12.07 -5.90 -21.94
N LYS A 89 -12.01 -5.57 -20.65
CA LYS A 89 -12.97 -4.74 -19.91
C LYS A 89 -12.61 -3.25 -19.99
N GLU A 90 -12.81 -2.66 -21.17
CA GLU A 90 -12.28 -1.34 -21.54
C GLU A 90 -12.77 -0.20 -20.63
N ASP A 91 -14.04 -0.20 -20.24
CA ASP A 91 -14.59 0.85 -19.36
C ASP A 91 -13.93 0.82 -17.98
N GLU A 92 -13.72 -0.39 -17.44
CA GLU A 92 -13.01 -0.58 -16.18
C GLU A 92 -11.55 -0.16 -16.27
N VAL A 93 -10.85 -0.46 -17.37
CA VAL A 93 -9.47 0.02 -17.59
C VAL A 93 -9.39 1.54 -17.50
N ALA A 94 -10.29 2.23 -18.21
CA ALA A 94 -10.30 3.69 -18.24
C ALA A 94 -10.57 4.28 -16.85
N ARG A 95 -11.52 3.68 -16.11
CA ARG A 95 -11.86 4.10 -14.75
C ARG A 95 -10.69 3.92 -13.79
N GLU A 96 -10.05 2.75 -13.79
CA GLU A 96 -8.97 2.46 -12.84
C GLU A 96 -7.73 3.33 -13.13
N PHE A 97 -7.34 3.50 -14.40
CA PHE A 97 -6.21 4.38 -14.75
C PHE A 97 -6.48 5.86 -14.45
N ALA A 98 -7.72 6.34 -14.67
CA ALA A 98 -8.10 7.69 -14.27
C ALA A 98 -8.06 7.89 -12.75
N THR A 99 -8.48 6.88 -11.99
CA THR A 99 -8.44 6.89 -10.52
C THR A 99 -7.01 6.93 -10.01
N GLU A 100 -6.11 6.09 -10.55
CA GLU A 100 -4.69 6.13 -10.22
C GLU A 100 -4.08 7.50 -10.48
N LYS A 101 -4.33 8.08 -11.67
CA LYS A 101 -3.87 9.42 -12.03
C LYS A 101 -4.33 10.50 -11.04
N GLN A 102 -5.57 10.38 -10.56
CA GLN A 102 -6.14 11.35 -9.61
C GLN A 102 -5.52 11.22 -8.22
N LEU A 103 -5.29 10.00 -7.74
CA LEU A 103 -4.70 9.75 -6.43
C LEU A 103 -3.20 10.05 -6.42
N TYR A 104 -2.53 9.80 -7.54
CA TYR A 104 -1.08 9.80 -7.69
C TYR A 104 -0.65 10.62 -8.93
N PRO A 105 -0.58 11.96 -8.82
CA PRO A 105 -0.21 12.82 -9.95
C PRO A 105 1.21 12.55 -10.50
N GLU A 106 2.09 11.92 -9.72
CA GLU A 106 3.38 11.44 -10.18
C GLU A 106 3.27 10.37 -11.28
N SER A 107 2.17 9.61 -11.30
CA SER A 107 1.90 8.59 -12.31
C SER A 107 1.24 9.15 -13.57
N ALA A 108 0.82 10.42 -13.56
CA ALA A 108 -0.09 10.98 -14.55
C ALA A 108 0.42 10.85 -15.99
N ALA A 109 1.71 11.11 -16.23
CA ALA A 109 2.30 11.00 -17.56
C ALA A 109 2.18 9.57 -18.14
N TYR A 110 2.34 8.55 -17.29
CA TYR A 110 2.22 7.15 -17.69
C TYR A 110 0.76 6.74 -17.87
N MET A 111 -0.13 7.12 -16.95
CA MET A 111 -1.57 6.85 -17.09
C MET A 111 -2.16 7.50 -18.34
N ASP A 112 -1.76 8.74 -18.66
CA ASP A 112 -2.18 9.43 -19.88
C ASP A 112 -1.70 8.72 -21.15
N PHE A 113 -0.48 8.16 -21.12
CA PHE A 113 0.01 7.33 -22.20
C PHE A 113 -0.84 6.07 -22.38
N LEU A 114 -1.14 5.34 -21.30
CA LEU A 114 -1.93 4.12 -21.35
C LEU A 114 -3.36 4.37 -21.83
N LEU A 115 -4.02 5.42 -21.32
CA LEU A 115 -5.38 5.81 -21.72
C LEU A 115 -5.45 6.15 -23.21
N ARG A 116 -4.49 6.93 -23.74
CA ARG A 116 -4.43 7.22 -25.19
C ARG A 116 -4.24 5.95 -26.01
N LYS A 117 -3.37 5.05 -25.56
CA LYS A 117 -3.13 3.76 -26.25
C LYS A 117 -4.38 2.90 -26.24
N GLN A 118 -5.10 2.83 -25.13
CA GLN A 118 -6.36 2.11 -25.01
C GLN A 118 -7.39 2.65 -26.01
N GLN A 119 -7.63 3.96 -26.04
CA GLN A 119 -8.58 4.60 -26.98
C GLN A 119 -8.27 4.25 -28.44
N GLN A 120 -6.99 4.22 -28.82
CA GLN A 120 -6.57 3.81 -30.15
C GLN A 120 -6.86 2.33 -30.45
N GLN A 121 -6.82 1.45 -29.46
CA GLN A 121 -7.16 0.04 -29.63
C GLN A 121 -8.66 -0.15 -29.76
N VAL A 122 -9.46 0.55 -28.94
CA VAL A 122 -10.92 0.53 -29.03
C VAL A 122 -11.38 1.00 -30.41
N ALA A 123 -10.81 2.11 -30.91
CA ALA A 123 -11.18 2.68 -32.21
C ALA A 123 -10.77 1.81 -33.43
N LYS A 124 -9.90 0.83 -33.23
CA LYS A 124 -9.45 -0.11 -34.29
C LYS A 124 -10.28 -1.39 -34.36
N LYS A 125 -11.12 -1.63 -33.35
CA LYS A 125 -11.96 -2.82 -33.23
C LYS A 125 -13.32 -2.57 -33.90
#